data_AF-A0A6A0A5S7-F1
#
_entry.id   AF-A0A6A0A5S7-F1
#
_cell.length_a   1.000
_cell.length_b   1.000
_cell.length_c   1.000
_cell.angle_alpha   90.00
_cell.angle_beta   90.00
_cell.angle_gamma   90.00
#
_symmetry.space_group_name_H-M   'P 1'
#
loop_
_entity.id
_entity.type
_entity.pdbx_description
1 polymer ?
#
loop_
_entity_poly.entity_id
_entity_poly.type
_entity_poly.pdbx_seq_one_letter_code
_entity_poly.pdbx_strand_id
1 'polypeptide(L)'
;VRHTRVGDKKVRGLSGGERKRLSLGCELIGSPSLIFLDEPTSGLDAAAAQKASVMATLHQLAAAGHTVVASIHQPRSSIWSMFDDL
;
A
#
# COMPACT_ATOMS: atom_id res chain seq x y z
N VAL A 1 9.97 -15.57 -0.42
CA VAL A 1 10.50 -14.28 0.08
C VAL A 1 10.86 -14.39 1.57
N ARG A 2 11.79 -15.28 1.94
CA ARG A 2 12.36 -15.30 3.30
C ARG A 2 13.84 -14.94 3.16
N HIS A 3 14.32 -13.98 3.97
CA HIS A 3 15.70 -13.47 4.02
C HIS A 3 16.16 -12.56 2.86
N THR A 4 15.25 -12.00 2.05
CA THR A 4 15.62 -10.98 1.05
C THR A 4 15.93 -9.65 1.74
N ARG A 5 17.09 -9.05 1.46
CA ARG A 5 17.45 -7.70 1.95
C ARG A 5 16.60 -6.64 1.26
N VAL A 6 16.30 -5.53 1.96
CA VAL A 6 15.57 -4.39 1.39
C VAL A 6 16.28 -3.84 0.14
N GLY A 7 17.61 -3.79 0.16
CA GLY A 7 18.42 -3.27 -0.94
C GLY A 7 18.32 -1.76 -1.11
N ASP A 8 19.18 -1.20 -1.94
CA ASP A 8 19.30 0.23 -2.23
C ASP A 8 19.61 0.46 -3.72
N LYS A 9 20.08 1.65 -4.10
CA LYS A 9 20.41 1.98 -5.51
C LYS A 9 21.59 1.17 -6.07
N LYS A 10 22.44 0.61 -5.21
CA LYS A 10 23.66 -0.13 -5.57
C LYS A 10 23.48 -1.64 -5.39
N VAL A 11 22.62 -2.06 -4.46
CA VAL A 11 22.37 -3.46 -4.12
C VAL A 11 20.91 -3.80 -4.38
N ARG A 12 20.66 -4.71 -5.33
CA ARG A 12 19.31 -5.22 -5.61
C ARG A 12 18.70 -5.86 -4.35
N GLY A 13 17.44 -5.53 -4.08
CA GLY A 13 16.68 -6.11 -2.98
C GLY A 13 15.20 -6.25 -3.35
N LEU A 14 14.32 -5.78 -2.47
CA LEU A 14 12.88 -5.78 -2.68
C LEU A 14 12.48 -4.99 -3.94
N SER A 15 11.48 -5.49 -4.66
CA SER A 15 10.77 -4.75 -5.71
C SER A 15 10.11 -3.48 -5.17
N GLY A 16 9.68 -2.58 -6.06
CA GLY A 16 9.01 -1.33 -5.67
C GLY A 16 7.76 -1.58 -4.82
N GLY A 17 6.90 -2.51 -5.24
CA GLY A 17 5.69 -2.89 -4.50
C GLY A 17 5.99 -3.56 -3.16
N GLU A 18 7.01 -4.41 -3.08
CA GLU A 18 7.46 -5.01 -1.81
C GLU A 18 8.01 -3.95 -0.84
N ARG A 19 8.78 -2.97 -1.34
CA ARG A 19 9.28 -1.88 -0.52
C ARG A 19 8.16 -0.99 0.00
N LYS A 20 7.14 -0.73 -0.81
CA LYS A 20 5.98 0.08 -0.39
C LYS A 20 5.15 -0.63 0.67
N ARG A 21 4.91 -1.94 0.53
CA ARG A 21 4.30 -2.76 1.60
C ARG A 21 5.13 -2.80 2.88
N LEU A 22 6.45 -2.92 2.76
CA LEU A 22 7.32 -2.88 3.94
C LEU A 22 7.20 -1.55 4.67
N SER A 23 7.21 -0.43 3.93
CA SER A 23 7.03 0.90 4.51
C SER A 23 5.70 1.01 5.23
N LEU A 24 4.59 0.57 4.62
CA LEU A 24 3.28 0.51 5.27
C LEU A 24 3.34 -0.35 6.54
N GLY A 25 3.93 -1.53 6.46
CA GLY A 25 4.09 -2.43 7.60
C GLY A 25 4.85 -1.77 8.76
N CYS A 26 5.89 -0.98 8.48
CA CYS A 26 6.63 -0.23 9.50
C CYS A 26 5.75 0.78 10.23
N GLU A 27 4.93 1.54 9.51
CA GLU A 27 4.00 2.51 10.12
C GLU A 27 2.91 1.83 10.96
N LEU A 28 2.52 0.61 10.59
CA LEU A 28 1.48 -0.16 11.26
C LEU A 28 1.94 -0.85 12.54
N ILE A 29 3.24 -0.89 12.85
CA ILE A 29 3.77 -1.51 14.07
C ILE A 29 3.15 -0.88 15.33
N GLY A 30 2.87 0.43 15.27
CA GLY A 30 2.22 1.17 16.36
C GLY A 30 0.71 0.91 16.51
N SER A 31 0.11 0.10 15.63
CA SER A 31 -1.34 -0.13 15.55
C SER A 31 -2.15 1.19 15.58
N PRO A 32 -1.84 2.16 14.70
CA PRO A 32 -2.52 3.47 14.72
C PRO A 32 -4.00 3.33 14.37
N SER A 33 -4.88 4.00 15.09
CA SER A 33 -6.32 4.00 14.76
C SER A 33 -6.66 4.78 13.48
N LEU A 34 -5.80 5.73 13.09
CA LEU A 34 -5.96 6.59 11.92
C LEU A 34 -4.71 6.53 11.03
N ILE A 35 -4.90 6.28 9.74
CA ILE A 35 -3.83 6.12 8.75
C ILE A 35 -4.11 7.06 7.58
N PHE A 36 -3.16 7.94 7.29
CA PHE A 36 -3.22 8.86 6.15
C PHE A 36 -2.19 8.45 5.10
N LEU A 37 -2.61 8.39 3.83
CA LEU A 37 -1.73 8.05 2.72
C LEU A 37 -1.87 9.05 1.58
N ASP A 38 -0.74 9.55 1.11
CA ASP A 38 -0.70 10.38 -0.10
C ASP A 38 -0.25 9.53 -1.29
N GLU A 39 -1.11 9.39 -2.30
CA GLU A 39 -0.82 8.69 -3.56
C GLU A 39 -0.21 7.28 -3.39
N PRO A 40 -0.88 6.37 -2.63
CA PRO A 40 -0.29 5.11 -2.23
C PRO A 40 -0.08 4.16 -3.43
N THR A 41 -0.77 4.38 -4.55
CA THR A 41 -0.62 3.62 -5.79
C THR A 41 0.41 4.20 -6.78
N SER A 42 0.98 5.38 -6.51
CA SER A 42 1.97 6.00 -7.40
C SER A 42 3.23 5.14 -7.57
N GLY A 43 3.70 5.01 -8.81
CA GLY A 43 4.86 4.21 -9.20
C GLY A 43 4.62 2.70 -9.27
N LEU A 44 3.37 2.25 -9.12
CA LEU A 44 2.99 0.85 -9.27
C LEU A 44 2.30 0.60 -10.61
N ASP A 45 2.53 -0.58 -11.19
CA ASP A 45 1.71 -1.07 -12.29
C ASP A 45 0.27 -1.41 -11.81
N ALA A 46 -0.63 -1.66 -12.76
CA ALA A 46 -2.04 -1.94 -12.48
C ALA A 46 -2.26 -3.13 -11.54
N ALA A 47 -1.51 -4.22 -11.78
CA ALA A 47 -1.66 -5.45 -11.05
C ALA A 47 -1.10 -5.30 -9.62
N ALA A 48 0.02 -4.59 -9.47
CA ALA A 48 0.62 -4.29 -8.18
C ALA A 48 -0.26 -3.35 -7.34
N ALA A 49 -0.88 -2.34 -7.96
CA ALA A 49 -1.80 -1.43 -7.27
C ALA A 49 -3.06 -2.15 -6.76
N GLN A 50 -3.68 -3.00 -7.61
CA GLN A 50 -4.98 -3.62 -7.33
C GLN A 50 -4.88 -5.01 -6.67
N LYS A 51 -4.17 -5.97 -7.29
CA LYS A 51 -4.28 -7.41 -6.95
C LYS A 51 -3.25 -7.89 -5.92
N ALA A 52 -2.19 -7.12 -5.63
CA ALA A 52 -1.07 -7.67 -4.87
C ALA A 52 -0.41 -6.78 -3.81
N SER A 53 -0.72 -5.50 -3.58
CA SER A 53 0.14 -4.75 -2.65
C SER A 53 -0.41 -3.68 -1.75
N VAL A 54 -1.26 -2.78 -2.24
CA VAL A 54 -1.55 -1.57 -1.47
C VAL A 54 -3.04 -1.47 -1.16
N MET A 55 -3.90 -1.35 -2.18
CA MET A 55 -5.34 -1.11 -1.94
C MET A 55 -6.02 -2.26 -1.17
N ALA A 56 -5.70 -3.51 -1.49
CA ALA A 56 -6.22 -4.66 -0.74
C ALA A 56 -5.77 -4.67 0.74
N THR A 57 -4.53 -4.24 1.02
CA THR A 57 -4.02 -4.13 2.39
C THR A 57 -4.69 -2.99 3.14
N LEU A 58 -4.87 -1.83 2.50
CA LEU A 58 -5.60 -0.70 3.08
C LEU A 58 -7.04 -1.08 3.42
N HIS A 59 -7.72 -1.80 2.53
CA HIS A 59 -9.08 -2.29 2.77
C HIS A 59 -9.12 -3.34 3.91
N GLN A 60 -8.10 -4.19 4.04
CA GLN A 60 -8.01 -5.13 5.18
C GLN A 60 -7.80 -4.40 6.50
N LEU A 61 -7.03 -3.32 6.52
CA LEU A 61 -6.84 -2.48 7.70
C LEU A 61 -8.13 -1.76 8.07
N ALA A 62 -8.85 -1.22 7.08
CA ALA A 62 -10.17 -0.65 7.30
C ALA A 62 -11.14 -1.67 7.93
N ALA A 63 -11.19 -2.88 7.37
CA ALA A 63 -12.00 -3.98 7.91
C ALA A 63 -11.57 -4.44 9.32
N ALA A 64 -10.30 -4.24 9.69
CA ALA A 64 -9.79 -4.53 11.03
C ALA A 64 -10.06 -3.40 12.06
N GLY A 65 -10.77 -2.32 11.67
CA GLY A 65 -11.18 -1.25 12.56
C GLY A 65 -10.29 0.00 12.53
N HIS A 66 -9.34 0.08 11.59
CA HIS A 66 -8.55 1.28 11.38
C HIS A 66 -9.29 2.26 10.46
N THR A 67 -9.24 3.56 10.72
CA THR A 67 -9.68 4.58 9.75
C THR A 67 -8.56 4.86 8.77
N VAL A 68 -8.81 4.64 7.48
CA VAL A 68 -7.84 4.87 6.41
C VAL A 68 -8.33 5.99 5.50
N VAL A 69 -7.49 7.02 5.31
CA VAL A 69 -7.75 8.14 4.40
C VAL A 69 -6.62 8.15 3.36
N ALA A 70 -6.97 8.13 2.07
CA ALA A 70 -5.99 8.10 1.00
C ALA A 70 -6.38 9.03 -0.16
N SER A 71 -5.39 9.75 -0.71
CA SER A 71 -5.51 10.43 -2.00
C SER A 71 -5.06 9.50 -3.13
N ILE A 72 -5.80 9.47 -4.25
CA ILE A 72 -5.38 8.73 -5.45
C ILE A 72 -5.59 9.60 -6.70
N HIS A 73 -4.50 9.84 -7.42
CA HIS A 73 -4.49 10.54 -8.69
C HIS A 73 -4.85 9.56 -9.80
N GLN A 74 -5.92 9.90 -10.53
CA GLN A 74 -6.40 9.13 -11.70
C GLN A 74 -6.60 7.63 -11.39
N PRO A 75 -7.49 7.28 -10.44
CA PRO A 75 -7.77 5.89 -10.13
C PRO A 75 -8.34 5.17 -11.35
N ARG A 76 -7.86 3.95 -11.61
CA ARG A 76 -8.58 3.05 -12.53
C ARG A 76 -9.94 2.70 -11.92
N SER A 77 -10.90 2.36 -12.77
CA SER A 77 -12.25 1.93 -12.34
C SER A 77 -12.21 0.84 -11.27
N SER A 78 -11.26 -0.09 -11.38
CA SER A 78 -11.09 -1.17 -10.40
C SER A 78 -10.60 -0.73 -9.02
N ILE A 79 -9.87 0.39 -8.93
CA ILE A 79 -9.44 1.00 -7.65
C ILE A 79 -10.57 1.89 -7.13
N TRP A 80 -11.24 2.62 -8.02
CA TRP A 80 -12.40 3.44 -7.69
C TRP A 80 -13.48 2.64 -6.96
N SER A 81 -13.78 1.43 -7.43
CA SER A 81 -14.76 0.54 -6.79
C SER A 81 -14.34 -0.03 -5.43
N MET A 82 -13.13 0.28 -4.94
CA MET A 82 -12.64 -0.18 -3.63
C MET A 82 -12.76 0.89 -2.54
N PHE A 83 -13.21 2.10 -2.87
CA PHE A 83 -13.46 3.15 -1.87
C PHE A 83 -14.78 2.89 -1.16
N ASP A 84 -14.75 2.95 0.17
CA ASP A 84 -15.94 2.90 1.02
C ASP A 84 -16.69 4.26 1.00
N ASP A 85 -15.95 5.37 0.89
CA ASP A 85 -16.46 6.75 0.88
C ASP A 85 -15.56 7.67 0.01
N LEU A 86 -16.10 8.80 -0.47
CA LEU A 86 -15.46 9.73 -1.44
C LEU A 86 -15.37 11.18 -0.95
#